data_AF-A0A9D6EYK9-F1
#
_entry.id   AF-A0A9D6EYK9-F1
#
_cell.length_a   1.000
_cell.length_b   1.000
_cell.length_c   1.000
_cell.angle_alpha   90.00
_cell.angle_beta   90.00
_cell.angle_gamma   90.00
#
_symmetry.space_group_name_H-M   'P 1'
#
loop_
_entity.id
_entity.type
_entity.pdbx_description
1 polymer ?
#
loop_
_entity_poly.entity_id
_entity_poly.type
_entity_poly.pdbx_seq_one_letter_code
_entity_poly.pdbx_strand_id
1 'polypeptide(L)'
;MEYIFWLLVSSGIPLILIWVMYFNLLWRYRLTLILVVLLALFIHVPWDIYAVNSGLWSFPSNKNFGINVLSLPFEEYLYTTFIPLLGASITLVAKYKLQKRKN
;
A
#
# COMPACT_ATOMS: atom_id res chain seq x y z
N MET A 1 0.26 -17.97 -1.37
CA MET A 1 -0.11 -17.72 -2.78
C MET A 1 -1.41 -16.96 -2.93
N GLU A 2 -2.49 -17.31 -2.21
CA GLU A 2 -3.76 -16.58 -2.31
C GLU A 2 -3.63 -15.11 -1.88
N TYR A 3 -2.82 -14.83 -0.85
CA TYR A 3 -2.73 -13.47 -0.32
C TYR A 3 -2.15 -12.48 -1.34
N ILE A 4 -0.98 -12.78 -1.92
CA ILE A 4 -0.38 -11.91 -2.94
C ILE A 4 -1.27 -11.75 -4.17
N PHE A 5 -2.01 -12.80 -4.57
CA PHE A 5 -2.97 -12.72 -5.66
C PHE A 5 -4.05 -11.69 -5.36
N TRP A 6 -4.70 -11.80 -4.19
CA TRP A 6 -5.73 -10.84 -3.79
C TRP A 6 -5.18 -9.43 -3.60
N LEU A 7 -3.95 -9.29 -3.08
CA LEU A 7 -3.29 -8.01 -2.93
C LEU A 7 -3.07 -7.32 -4.29
N LEU A 8 -2.56 -8.07 -5.28
CA LEU A 8 -2.34 -7.57 -6.63
C LEU A 8 -3.66 -7.21 -7.32
N VAL A 9 -4.67 -8.06 -7.24
CA VAL A 9 -5.98 -7.79 -7.87
C VAL A 9 -6.66 -6.58 -7.25
N SER A 10 -6.65 -6.46 -5.92
CA SER A 10 -7.39 -5.42 -5.19
C SER A 10 -6.68 -4.07 -5.16
N SER A 11 -5.36 -4.04 -5.04
CA SER A 11 -4.61 -2.79 -4.86
C SER A 11 -3.50 -2.60 -5.88
N GLY A 12 -2.78 -3.66 -6.25
CA GLY A 12 -1.71 -3.58 -7.25
C GLY A 12 -2.18 -3.11 -8.62
N ILE A 13 -3.19 -3.77 -9.20
CA ILE A 13 -3.74 -3.43 -10.52
C ILE A 13 -4.34 -2.02 -10.51
N PRO A 14 -5.24 -1.64 -9.57
CA PRO A 14 -5.75 -0.26 -9.53
C PRO A 14 -4.66 0.80 -9.36
N LEU A 15 -3.62 0.50 -8.58
CA LEU A 15 -2.47 1.39 -8.40
C LEU A 15 -1.69 1.58 -9.71
N ILE A 16 -1.42 0.51 -10.45
CA ILE A 16 -0.76 0.60 -11.75
C ILE A 16 -1.62 1.41 -12.72
N LEU A 17 -2.93 1.12 -12.79
CA LEU A 17 -3.85 1.81 -13.69
C LEU A 17 -3.90 3.31 -13.42
N ILE A 18 -4.04 3.73 -12.15
CA ILE A 18 -4.10 5.16 -11.82
C ILE A 18 -2.77 5.87 -12.11
N TRP A 19 -1.63 5.20 -11.87
CA TRP A 19 -0.31 5.75 -12.18
C TRP A 19 -0.05 5.88 -13.67
N VAL A 20 -0.45 4.90 -14.47
CA VAL A 20 -0.35 4.98 -15.93
C VAL A 20 -1.22 6.11 -16.48
N MET A 21 -2.45 6.26 -15.99
CA MET A 21 -3.39 7.28 -16.48
C MET A 21 -3.05 8.71 -16.03
N TYR A 22 -2.44 8.88 -14.85
CA TYR A 22 -2.18 10.20 -14.23
C TYR A 22 -0.70 10.41 -13.87
N PHE A 23 0.21 9.76 -14.60
CA PHE A 23 1.64 9.74 -14.29
C PHE A 23 2.22 11.12 -14.00
N ASN A 24 2.03 12.09 -14.91
CA ASN A 24 2.59 13.43 -14.78
C ASN A 24 2.08 14.17 -13.53
N LEU A 25 0.80 13.98 -13.18
CA LEU A 25 0.22 14.56 -11.98
C LEU A 25 0.81 13.93 -10.73
N LEU A 26 0.84 12.60 -10.65
CA LEU A 26 1.30 11.88 -9.46
C LEU A 26 2.82 12.02 -9.26
N TRP A 27 3.59 12.05 -10.34
CA TRP A 27 5.04 12.28 -10.31
C TRP A 27 5.41 13.65 -9.74
N ARG A 28 4.56 14.66 -9.96
CA ARG A 28 4.71 15.99 -9.34
C ARG A 28 4.62 15.93 -7.81
N TYR A 29 3.84 14.99 -7.28
CA TYR A 29 3.64 14.76 -5.85
C TYR A 29 4.45 13.57 -5.30
N ARG A 30 5.44 13.05 -6.05
CA ARG A 30 6.18 11.84 -5.67
C ARG A 30 6.78 11.89 -4.26
N LEU A 31 7.27 13.04 -3.81
CA LEU A 31 7.82 13.19 -2.45
C LEU A 31 6.74 13.04 -1.38
N THR A 32 5.56 13.63 -1.60
CA THR A 32 4.41 13.44 -0.71
C THR A 32 3.98 11.97 -0.66
N LEU A 33 3.94 11.31 -1.81
CA LEU A 33 3.57 9.88 -1.90
C LEU A 33 4.61 8.99 -1.20
N ILE A 34 5.90 9.26 -1.38
CA ILE A 34 6.99 8.57 -0.67
C ILE A 34 6.85 8.78 0.84
N LEU A 35 6.63 10.01 1.30
CA LEU A 35 6.46 10.30 2.72
C LEU A 35 5.26 9.57 3.32
N VAL A 36 4.14 9.49 2.60
CA VAL A 36 2.95 8.72 3.04
C VAL A 36 3.29 7.24 3.22
N VAL A 37 4.00 6.64 2.26
CA VAL A 37 4.43 5.23 2.36
C VAL A 37 5.42 5.03 3.50
N LEU A 38 6.40 5.92 3.65
CA LEU A 38 7.38 5.82 4.73
C LEU A 38 6.74 5.94 6.11
N LEU A 39 5.80 6.87 6.29
CA LEU A 39 5.06 7.00 7.55
C LEU A 39 4.19 5.78 7.82
N ALA A 40 3.52 5.25 6.80
CA ALA A 40 2.73 4.03 6.94
C ALA A 40 3.61 2.85 7.37
N LEU A 41 4.73 2.62 6.70
CA LEU A 41 5.68 1.57 7.07
C LEU A 41 6.24 1.78 8.48
N PHE A 42 6.65 3.00 8.82
CA PHE A 42 7.26 3.31 10.11
C PHE A 42 6.30 3.12 11.29
N ILE A 43 5.00 3.31 11.09
CA ILE A 43 3.99 3.17 12.14
C ILE A 43 3.43 1.74 12.17
N HIS A 44 2.99 1.22 11.02
CA HIS A 44 2.27 -0.06 10.98
C HIS A 44 3.20 -1.26 11.13
N VAL A 45 4.37 -1.26 10.49
CA VAL A 45 5.26 -2.44 10.53
C VAL A 45 5.71 -2.75 11.97
N PRO A 46 6.19 -1.79 12.78
CA PRO A 46 6.55 -2.09 14.16
C PRO A 46 5.37 -2.58 15.00
N TRP A 47 4.18 -2.02 14.79
CA TRP A 47 2.98 -2.46 15.47
C TRP A 47 2.62 -3.91 15.11
N ASP A 48 2.66 -4.26 13.82
CA ASP A 48 2.33 -5.61 13.35
C ASP A 48 3.37 -6.64 13.83
N ILE A 49 4.66 -6.28 13.80
CA ILE A 49 5.73 -7.12 14.38
C ILE A 49 5.46 -7.37 15.87
N TYR A 50 5.13 -6.31 16.63
CA TYR A 50 4.81 -6.42 18.04
C TYR A 50 3.59 -7.32 18.27
N ALA A 51 2.52 -7.14 17.50
CA ALA A 51 1.29 -7.90 17.63
C ALA A 51 1.50 -9.39 17.34
N VAL A 52 2.26 -9.74 16.30
CA VAL A 52 2.60 -11.13 15.96
C VAL A 52 3.48 -11.75 17.03
N ASN A 53 4.54 -11.07 17.46
CA ASN A 53 5.44 -11.59 18.49
C ASN A 53 4.76 -11.73 19.86
N SER A 54 3.75 -10.90 20.15
CA SER A 54 2.96 -10.98 21.37
C SER A 54 1.83 -12.02 21.31
N GLY A 55 1.65 -12.69 20.16
CA GLY A 55 0.57 -13.66 19.96
C GLY A 55 -0.83 -13.03 19.88
N LEU A 56 -0.93 -11.71 19.72
CA LEU A 56 -2.22 -11.02 19.54
C LEU A 56 -2.89 -11.42 18.21
N TRP A 57 -2.07 -11.70 17.20
CA TRP A 57 -2.50 -12.15 15.88
C TRP A 57 -1.42 -13.07 15.27
N SER A 58 -1.80 -13.92 14.32
CA SER A 58 -0.85 -14.73 13.56
C SER A 58 -1.23 -14.83 12.09
N PHE A 59 -0.24 -15.02 11.22
CA PHE A 59 -0.45 -15.20 9.79
C PHE A 59 -0.38 -16.68 9.43
N PRO A 60 -1.44 -17.25 8.81
CA PRO A 60 -1.46 -18.65 8.45
C PRO A 60 -0.43 -18.94 7.34
N SER A 61 0.55 -19.80 7.65
CA SER A 61 1.72 -20.06 6.80
C SER A 61 1.35 -20.67 5.43
N ASN A 62 0.18 -21.31 5.32
CA ASN A 62 -0.29 -21.94 4.08
C ASN A 62 -0.87 -20.95 3.06
N LYS A 63 -1.16 -19.70 3.45
CA LYS A 63 -1.77 -18.69 2.59
C LYS A 63 -0.76 -17.74 1.97
N ASN A 64 0.43 -17.67 2.55
CA ASN A 64 1.47 -16.69 2.19
C ASN A 64 2.52 -17.32 1.26
N PHE A 65 3.49 -16.54 0.82
CA PHE A 65 4.60 -16.99 -0.03
C PHE A 65 5.67 -17.76 0.74
N GLY A 66 5.56 -17.81 2.07
CA GLY A 66 6.52 -18.47 2.96
C GLY A 66 7.79 -17.66 3.24
N ILE A 67 7.90 -16.46 2.68
CA ILE A 67 9.01 -15.53 2.93
C ILE A 67 8.60 -14.61 4.08
N ASN A 68 9.25 -14.76 5.23
CA ASN A 68 9.03 -13.89 6.38
C ASN A 68 10.23 -12.95 6.58
N VAL A 69 9.94 -11.67 6.81
CA VAL A 69 10.90 -10.64 7.21
C VAL A 69 10.48 -10.16 8.59
N LEU A 70 11.38 -10.24 9.58
CA LEU A 70 11.12 -9.79 10.96
C LEU A 70 9.79 -10.30 11.56
N SER A 71 9.49 -11.59 11.39
CA SER A 71 8.24 -12.26 11.82
C SER A 71 6.98 -11.92 11.02
N LEU A 72 7.05 -11.03 10.02
CA LEU A 72 5.93 -10.71 9.14
C LEU A 72 6.09 -11.34 7.76
N PRO A 73 5.01 -11.80 7.12
CA PRO A 73 5.03 -12.18 5.72
C PRO A 73 5.46 -11.00 4.84
N PHE A 74 6.24 -11.27 3.79
CA PHE A 74 6.63 -10.24 2.81
C PHE A 74 5.42 -9.48 2.25
N GLU A 75 4.30 -10.16 2.08
CA GLU A 75 3.05 -9.56 1.61
C GLU A 75 2.52 -8.43 2.50
N GLU A 76 2.79 -8.43 3.81
CA GLU A 76 2.37 -7.35 4.72
C GLU A 76 3.10 -6.04 4.43
N TYR A 77 4.37 -6.11 4.01
CA TYR A 77 5.12 -4.93 3.59
C TYR A 77 4.57 -4.35 2.28
N LEU A 78 4.18 -5.23 1.36
CA LEU A 78 3.51 -4.82 0.13
C LEU A 78 2.14 -4.20 0.42
N TYR A 79 1.35 -4.81 1.31
CA TYR A 79 0.05 -4.29 1.74
C TYR A 79 0.19 -2.89 2.36
N THR A 80 1.09 -2.76 3.34
CA THR A 80 1.40 -1.50 4.02
C THR A 80 1.94 -0.43 3.07
N THR A 81 2.45 -0.82 1.90
CA THR A 81 2.89 0.12 0.85
C THR A 81 1.76 0.46 -0.12
N PHE A 82 1.08 -0.55 -0.67
CA PHE A 82 0.14 -0.39 -1.78
C PHE A 82 -1.12 0.36 -1.35
N ILE A 83 -1.68 0.03 -0.19
CA ILE A 83 -2.92 0.63 0.29
C ILE A 83 -2.80 2.15 0.50
N PRO A 84 -1.85 2.66 1.30
CA PRO A 84 -1.74 4.11 1.49
C PRO A 84 -1.30 4.83 0.22
N LEU A 85 -0.45 4.22 -0.62
CA LEU A 85 -0.05 4.80 -1.89
C LEU A 85 -1.23 4.94 -2.87
N LEU A 86 -2.08 3.91 -2.96
CA LEU A 86 -3.29 3.93 -3.76
C LEU A 86 -4.28 4.98 -3.24
N GLY A 87 -4.53 4.99 -1.92
CA GLY A 87 -5.43 5.97 -1.29
C GLY A 87 -4.99 7.41 -1.52
N ALA A 88 -3.69 7.69 -1.35
CA ALA A 88 -3.13 9.02 -1.62
C ALA A 88 -3.20 9.39 -3.12
N SER A 89 -2.92 8.44 -4.02
CA SER A 89 -3.00 8.65 -5.46
C SER A 89 -4.44 8.98 -5.90
N ILE A 90 -5.43 8.23 -5.41
CA ILE A 90 -6.85 8.48 -5.66
C ILE A 90 -7.24 9.87 -5.14
N THR A 91 -6.80 10.23 -3.94
CA THR A 91 -7.10 11.55 -3.34
C THR A 91 -6.57 12.70 -4.19
N LEU A 92 -5.34 12.60 -4.68
CA LEU A 92 -4.74 13.62 -5.55
C LEU A 92 -5.47 13.73 -6.90
N VAL A 93 -5.81 12.60 -7.52
CA VAL A 93 -6.56 12.56 -8.79
C VAL A 93 -7.97 13.11 -8.61
N ALA A 94 -8.66 12.76 -7.52
CA ALA A 94 -9.99 13.29 -7.20
C ALA A 94 -9.94 14.81 -7.03
N LYS A 95 -8.97 15.33 -6.26
CA LYS A 95 -8.74 16.76 -6.10
C LYS A 95 -8.53 17.46 -7.45
N TYR A 96 -7.66 16.91 -8.31
CA TYR A 96 -7.40 17.45 -9.64
C TYR A 96 -8.67 17.52 -10.50
N LYS A 97 -9.47 16.44 -10.53
CA LYS A 97 -10.74 16.41 -11.28
C LYS A 97 -11.76 17.42 -10.76
N LEU A 98 -11.87 17.57 -9.44
CA LEU A 98 -12.79 18.53 -8.82
C LEU A 98 -12.39 19.97 -9.12
N GLN A 99 -11.09 20.29 -9.12
CA GLN A 99 -10.60 21.62 -9.49
C GLN A 99 -10.83 21.92 -10.98
N LYS A 100 -10.59 20.95 -11.87
CA LYS A 100 -10.81 21.11 -13.31
C LYS A 100 -12.29 21.33 -13.68
N ARG A 101 -13.24 20.79 -12.90
CA ARG A 101 -14.69 21.01 -13.13
C ARG A 101 -15.17 22.41 -12.75
N LYS A 102 -14.43 23.14 -11.91
CA LYS A 102 -14.80 24.49 -11.43
C LYS A 102 -14.30 25.61 -12.34
N ASN A 103 -13.34 25.31 -13.23
CA ASN A 103 -12.79 26.23 -14.22
C ASN A 103 -13.42 25.98 -15.58
#